data_AF-A0A8J4T3M1-F1
#
_entry.id   AF-A0A8J4T3M1-F1
#
_cell.length_a   1.000
_cell.length_b   1.000
_cell.length_c   1.000
_cell.angle_alpha   90.00
_cell.angle_beta   90.00
_cell.angle_gamma   90.00
#
_symmetry.space_group_name_H-M   'P 1'
#
loop_
_entity.id
_entity.type
_entity.pdbx_description
1 polymer ?
#
loop_
_entity_poly.entity_id
_entity_poly.type
_entity_poly.pdbx_seq_one_letter_code
_entity_poly.pdbx_strand_id
1 'polypeptide(L)' 'VVESLKKVNFKTKTGDQVWFDRTGATAAKYDVVNWQQGFDGEVRFMVVGYYDASLPTGQQFVLNVNNISWAGGKTE' A
#
# COMPACT_ATOMS: atom_id res chain seq x y z
N VAL A 1 -2.63 -25.15 15.79
CA VAL A 1 -2.19 -23.77 15.45
C VAL A 1 -1.62 -23.68 14.04
N VAL A 2 -0.53 -24.38 13.70
CA VAL A 2 0.12 -24.29 12.37
C VAL A 2 -0.78 -24.76 11.21
N GLU A 3 -1.56 -25.83 11.36
CA GLU A 3 -2.48 -26.28 10.30
C GLU A 3 -3.64 -25.32 10.04
N SER A 4 -4.09 -24.61 11.08
CA SER A 4 -5.18 -23.64 10.99
C SER A 4 -4.76 -22.43 10.16
N LEU A 5 -3.50 -21.99 10.28
CA LEU A 5 -2.94 -20.87 9.50
C LEU A 5 -2.95 -21.14 7.98
N LYS A 6 -2.80 -22.40 7.56
CA LYS A 6 -2.88 -22.80 6.14
C LYS A 6 -4.28 -22.63 5.52
N LYS A 7 -5.31 -22.44 6.35
CA LYS A 7 -6.71 -22.26 5.92
C LYS A 7 -7.19 -20.81 6.07
N VAL A 8 -6.32 -19.91 6.53
CA VAL A 8 -6.67 -18.50 6.73
C VAL A 8 -6.82 -17.83 5.38
N ASN A 9 -8.02 -17.34 5.11
CA ASN A 9 -8.34 -16.51 3.97
C ASN A 9 -9.53 -15.63 4.34
N PHE A 10 -9.27 -14.38 4.73
CA PHE A 10 -10.32 -13.47 5.17
C PHE A 10 -10.03 -12.03 4.78
N LYS A 11 -11.08 -11.20 4.82
CA LYS A 11 -11.00 -9.76 4.57
C LYS A 11 -11.01 -9.01 5.90
N THR A 12 -10.08 -8.09 6.09
CA THR A 12 -10.08 -7.21 7.28
C THR A 12 -11.26 -6.24 7.22
N LYS A 13 -11.54 -5.54 8.34
CA LYS A 13 -12.56 -4.49 8.39
C LYS A 13 -12.26 -3.33 7.44
N THR A 14 -10.98 -3.09 7.14
CA THR A 14 -10.51 -2.06 6.18
C THR A 14 -10.56 -2.54 4.73
N GLY A 15 -10.79 -3.84 4.52
CA GLY A 15 -10.98 -4.42 3.19
C GLY A 15 -9.78 -5.18 2.63
N ASP A 16 -8.72 -5.36 3.41
CA ASP A 16 -7.51 -6.05 2.98
C ASP A 16 -7.72 -7.56 2.99
N GLN A 17 -7.33 -8.24 1.91
CA GLN A 17 -7.33 -9.69 1.87
C GLN A 17 -6.08 -10.25 2.55
N VAL A 18 -6.26 -11.10 3.56
CA VAL A 18 -5.19 -11.76 4.30
C VAL A 18 -5.25 -13.26 4.06
N TRP A 19 -4.14 -13.80 3.55
CA TRP A 19 -3.93 -15.23 3.32
C TRP A 19 -2.43 -15.55 3.43
N PHE A 20 -2.11 -16.83 3.61
CA PHE A 20 -0.74 -17.32 3.70
C PHE A 20 -0.47 -18.35 2.61
N ASP A 21 0.71 -18.29 2.01
CA ASP A 21 1.17 -19.28 1.05
C ASP A 21 1.61 -20.58 1.73
N ARG A 22 2.11 -21.54 0.94
CA ARG A 22 2.55 -22.84 1.44
C ARG A 22 3.72 -22.76 2.43
N THR A 23 4.49 -21.68 2.40
CA THR A 23 5.62 -21.41 3.33
C THR A 23 5.16 -20.73 4.61
N GLY A 24 3.92 -20.21 4.64
CA GLY A 24 3.39 -19.41 5.74
C GLY A 24 3.66 -17.92 5.59
N ALA A 25 4.19 -17.48 4.44
CA ALA A 25 4.37 -16.06 4.12
C ALA A 25 3.07 -15.45 3.59
N THR A 26 2.88 -14.16 3.79
CA THR A 26 1.79 -13.39 3.17
C THR A 26 2.37 -12.44 2.12
N ALA A 27 1.56 -12.08 1.13
CA ALA A 27 1.98 -11.12 0.12
C ALA A 27 2.17 -9.74 0.76
N ALA A 28 3.31 -9.12 0.48
CA ALA A 28 3.59 -7.77 1.00
C ALA A 28 2.68 -6.73 0.35
N LYS A 29 2.10 -5.86 1.17
CA LYS A 29 1.34 -4.70 0.73
C LYS A 29 1.84 -3.46 1.46
N TYR A 30 2.07 -2.37 0.72
CA TYR A 30 2.57 -1.12 1.27
C TYR A 30 1.84 0.06 0.64
N ASP A 31 1.59 1.08 1.45
CA ASP A 31 1.21 2.39 0.92
C ASP A 31 2.45 3.12 0.39
N VAL A 32 2.29 3.81 -0.74
CA VAL A 32 3.28 4.76 -1.23
C VAL A 32 2.91 6.13 -0.69
N VAL A 33 3.81 6.72 0.10
CA VAL A 33 3.59 8.02 0.74
C VAL A 33 4.44 9.09 0.09
N ASN A 34 3.84 10.24 -0.18
CA ASN A 34 4.53 11.47 -0.56
C ASN A 34 4.60 12.39 0.66
N TRP A 35 5.79 12.92 0.93
CA TRP A 35 5.97 13.95 1.96
C TRP A 35 5.58 15.29 1.35
N GLN A 36 4.54 15.92 1.88
CA GLN A 36 4.00 17.16 1.35
C GLN A 36 4.05 18.24 2.42
N GLN A 37 4.25 19.48 2.00
CA GLN A 37 4.21 20.61 2.92
C GLN A 37 2.75 20.94 3.24
N GLY A 38 2.42 20.93 4.53
CA GLY A 38 1.14 21.40 5.05
C GLY A 38 1.06 22.93 5.13
N PHE A 39 -0.10 23.43 5.53
CA PHE A 39 -0.38 24.87 5.52
C PHE A 39 0.50 25.67 6.49
N ASP A 40 0.96 25.04 7.58
CA ASP A 40 1.78 25.68 8.62
C ASP A 40 3.26 25.31 8.49
N GLY A 41 3.66 24.73 7.34
CA GLY A 41 5.02 24.28 7.06
C GLY A 41 5.36 22.91 7.65
N GLU A 42 4.39 22.22 8.25
CA GLU A 42 4.56 20.85 8.74
C GLU A 42 4.69 19.84 7.59
N VAL A 43 5.34 18.70 7.84
CA VAL A 43 5.40 17.61 6.87
C VAL A 43 4.18 16.70 7.05
N ARG A 44 3.39 16.54 5.99
CA ARG A 44 2.27 15.60 5.90
C ARG A 44 2.65 14.40 5.05
N PHE A 45 2.33 13.20 5.53
CA PHE A 45 2.51 11.96 4.79
C PHE A 45 1.20 11.61 4.08
N MET A 46 1.11 11.94 2.80
CA MET A 46 -0.07 11.67 1.99
C MET A 46 0.10 10.37 1.22
N VAL A 47 -0.86 9.45 1.33
CA VAL A 47 -0.89 8.24 0.51
C VAL A 47 -1.20 8.65 -0.93
N VAL A 48 -0.28 8.35 -1.84
CA VAL A 48 -0.37 8.66 -3.27
C VAL A 48 -0.43 7.42 -4.14
N GLY A 49 -0.47 6.24 -3.54
CA GLY A 49 -0.48 4.98 -4.26
C GLY A 49 -0.22 3.80 -3.35
N TYR A 50 0.02 2.64 -3.94
CA TYR A 50 0.31 1.41 -3.21
C TYR A 50 1.22 0.48 -4.00
N TYR A 51 1.85 -0.43 -3.28
CA TYR A 51 2.48 -1.63 -3.80
C TYR A 51 1.76 -2.87 -3.27
N ASP A 52 1.34 -3.79 -4.13
CA ASP A 52 0.72 -5.06 -3.78
C ASP A 52 1.42 -6.23 -4.49
N ALA A 53 2.24 -6.97 -3.74
CA ALA A 53 3.00 -8.11 -4.25
C ALA A 53 2.13 -9.29 -4.71
N SER A 54 0.85 -9.33 -4.35
CA SER A 54 -0.06 -10.39 -4.79
C SER A 54 -0.55 -10.24 -6.23
N LEU A 55 -0.33 -9.07 -6.85
CA LEU A 55 -0.76 -8.78 -8.21
C LEU A 55 0.26 -9.28 -9.26
N PRO A 56 -0.17 -9.48 -10.52
CA PRO A 56 0.73 -9.82 -11.61
C PRO A 56 1.82 -8.77 -11.83
N THR A 57 2.99 -9.21 -12.34
CA THR A 57 4.08 -8.33 -12.74
C THR A 57 3.59 -7.17 -13.61
N GLY A 58 3.96 -5.95 -13.25
CA GLY A 58 3.54 -4.72 -13.93
C GLY A 58 2.24 -4.10 -13.41
N GLN A 59 1.50 -4.78 -12.53
CA GLN A 59 0.29 -4.25 -11.87
C GLN A 59 0.49 -4.02 -10.37
N GLN A 60 1.65 -4.39 -9.85
CA GLN A 60 1.95 -4.37 -8.42
C GLN A 60 2.11 -2.96 -7.86
N PHE A 61 2.50 -1.99 -8.68
CA PHE A 61 2.79 -0.62 -8.25
C PHE A 61 1.85 0.36 -8.96
N VAL A 62 1.02 1.06 -8.19
CA VAL A 62 0.03 2.00 -8.71
C VAL A 62 0.19 3.33 -7.99
N LEU A 63 0.25 4.41 -8.77
CA LEU A 63 0.30 5.79 -8.28
C LEU A 63 -0.90 6.58 -8.79
N ASN A 64 -1.49 7.38 -7.93
CA ASN A 64 -2.36 8.48 -8.30
C ASN A 64 -1.50 9.74 -8.44
N VAL A 65 -1.07 10.03 -9.66
CA VAL A 65 -0.14 11.13 -9.97
C VAL A 65 -0.73 12.49 -9.59
N ASN A 66 -2.05 12.65 -9.68
CA ASN A 66 -2.75 13.89 -9.31
C ASN A 66 -2.64 14.21 -7.81
N ASN A 67 -2.30 13.22 -6.98
CA ASN A 67 -2.12 13.41 -5.54
C ASN A 67 -0.66 13.67 -5.17
N ILE A 68 0.28 13.63 -6.12
CA ILE A 68 1.71 13.84 -5.88
C ILE A 68 2.01 15.35 -5.89
N SER A 69 2.77 15.79 -4.89
CA SER A 69 3.30 17.17 -4.84
C SER A 69 4.81 17.11 -4.97
N TRP A 70 5.32 17.72 -6.05
CA TRP A 70 6.74 17.81 -6.33
C TRP A 70 7.36 19.04 -5.64
N ALA A 71 8.69 19.07 -5.61
CA ALA A 71 9.43 20.21 -5.08
C ALA A 71 8.96 21.54 -5.72
N GLY A 72 8.69 22.54 -4.86
CA GLY A 72 8.11 23.82 -5.29
C GLY A 72 6.58 23.82 -5.45
N GLY A 73 5.88 22.79 -4.97
CA GLY A 73 4.41 22.74 -4.93
C GLY A 73 3.75 22.41 -6.27
N LYS A 74 4.51 21.88 -7.24
CA LYS A 74 3.97 21.51 -8.55
C LYS A 74 3.19 20.20 -8.45
N THR A 75 2.00 20.18 -9.04
CA THR A 75 1.20 18.98 -9.30
C THR A 75 1.17 18.77 -10.82
N GLU A 76 1.15 17.52 -11.28
CA GLU A 76 0.89 17.21 -12.70
C GLU A 76 -0.61 17.22 -13.02
#